data_AF-A0A850QDL8-F1
#
_entry.id   AF-A0A850QDL8-F1
#
_cell.length_a   1.000
_cell.length_b   1.000
_cell.length_c   1.000
_cell.angle_alpha   90.00
_cell.angle_beta   90.00
_cell.angle_gamma   90.00
#
_symmetry.space_group_name_H-M   'P 1'
#
loop_
_entity.id
_entity.type
_entity.pdbx_description
1 polymer ?
#
loop_
_entity_poly.entity_id
_entity_poly.type
_entity_poly.pdbx_seq_one_letter_code
_entity_poly.pdbx_strand_id
1 'polypeptide(L)'
;MTRLLWQIAGIQELSQQLVDASLQQSCAVSDATVYHFRHDGLDKLAISLKDGQVVMISPDVPQAQRRRRQDLHGETVPPEPVVTDDGKIK
;
A
#
# COMPACT_ATOMS: atom_id res chain seq x y z
N MET A 1 13.53 -14.10 -5.54
CA MET A 1 12.33 -14.81 -5.05
C MET A 1 11.27 -13.78 -4.74
N THR A 2 10.10 -13.85 -5.39
CA THR A 2 8.99 -12.93 -5.14
C THR A 2 8.28 -13.33 -3.85
N ARG A 3 8.04 -12.37 -2.95
CA ARG A 3 7.25 -12.62 -1.73
C ARG A 3 5.77 -12.62 -2.10
N LEU A 4 4.99 -13.42 -1.38
CA LEU A 4 3.54 -13.49 -1.53
C LEU A 4 2.88 -12.87 -0.31
N LEU A 5 1.89 -12.02 -0.54
CA LEU A 5 1.00 -11.50 0.48
C LEU A 5 -0.20 -12.44 0.59
N TRP A 6 -0.46 -12.88 1.82
CA TRP A 6 -1.58 -13.74 2.16
C TRP A 6 -2.50 -12.95 3.07
N GLN A 7 -3.77 -12.81 2.70
CA GLN A 7 -4.76 -12.11 3.50
C GLN A 7 -6.08 -12.86 3.52
N ILE A 8 -6.81 -12.74 4.62
CA ILE A 8 -8.20 -13.20 4.73
C ILE A 8 -9.08 -12.00 4.41
N ALA A 9 -9.96 -12.18 3.45
CA ALA A 9 -10.94 -11.22 2.96
C ALA A 9 -12.35 -11.83 3.02
N GLY A 10 -13.36 -11.00 2.83
CA GLY A 10 -14.75 -11.45 2.68
C GLY A 10 -15.13 -11.68 1.23
N ILE A 11 -16.21 -12.44 1.00
CA ILE A 11 -16.77 -12.64 -0.35
C ILE A 11 -17.12 -11.33 -1.06
N GLN A 12 -17.52 -10.29 -0.31
CA GLN A 12 -17.84 -8.97 -0.87
C GLN A 12 -16.60 -8.31 -1.50
N GLU A 13 -15.44 -8.37 -0.83
CA GLU A 13 -14.19 -7.81 -1.35
C GLU A 13 -13.72 -8.56 -2.59
N LEU A 14 -13.84 -9.90 -2.60
CA LEU A 14 -13.56 -10.69 -3.80
C LEU A 14 -14.48 -10.28 -4.95
N SER A 15 -15.78 -10.13 -4.68
CA SER A 15 -16.74 -9.76 -5.72
C SER A 15 -16.41 -8.41 -6.35
N GLN A 16 -16.02 -7.41 -5.53
CA GLN A 16 -15.59 -6.10 -6.02
C GLN A 16 -14.35 -6.21 -6.90
N GLN A 17 -13.32 -6.95 -6.47
CA GLN A 17 -12.12 -7.13 -7.29
C GLN A 17 -12.42 -7.89 -8.59
N LEU A 18 -13.39 -8.81 -8.60
CA LEU A 18 -13.76 -9.55 -9.80
C LEU A 18 -14.54 -8.71 -10.83
N VAL A 19 -15.18 -7.61 -10.43
CA VAL A 19 -15.90 -6.72 -11.38
C VAL A 19 -14.93 -6.10 -12.37
N ASP A 20 -13.79 -5.60 -11.88
CA ASP A 20 -12.80 -4.88 -12.69
C ASP A 20 -11.61 -5.78 -13.13
N ALA A 21 -11.65 -7.06 -12.77
CA ALA A 21 -10.60 -8.02 -13.10
C ALA A 21 -10.81 -8.73 -14.44
N SER A 22 -9.70 -9.21 -15.01
CA SER A 22 -9.71 -10.23 -16.05
C SER A 22 -9.55 -11.62 -15.42
N LEU A 23 -10.66 -12.35 -15.30
CA LEU A 23 -10.65 -13.74 -14.83
C LEU A 23 -9.93 -14.64 -15.85
N GLN A 24 -8.85 -15.29 -15.42
CA GLN A 24 -8.06 -16.19 -16.24
C GLN A 24 -8.56 -17.63 -16.14
N GLN A 25 -8.85 -18.07 -14.92
CA GLN A 25 -9.31 -19.43 -14.65
C GLN A 25 -10.12 -19.47 -13.35
N SER A 26 -11.08 -20.37 -13.28
CA SER A 26 -11.72 -20.76 -12.03
C SER A 26 -11.90 -22.28 -11.96
N CYS A 27 -11.92 -22.82 -10.75
CA CYS A 27 -12.13 -24.24 -10.51
C CYS A 27 -12.79 -24.44 -9.14
N ALA A 28 -13.82 -25.30 -9.09
CA ALA A 28 -14.38 -25.78 -7.84
C ALA A 28 -13.56 -26.98 -7.33
N VAL A 29 -13.10 -26.90 -6.08
CA VAL A 29 -12.33 -27.94 -5.40
C VAL A 29 -13.03 -28.26 -4.09
N SER A 30 -13.81 -29.34 -4.07
CA SER A 30 -14.70 -29.70 -2.95
C SER A 30 -15.66 -28.54 -2.61
N ASP A 31 -15.58 -28.02 -1.38
CA ASP A 31 -16.45 -26.97 -0.86
C ASP A 31 -15.87 -25.55 -1.07
N ALA A 32 -14.82 -25.44 -1.89
CA ALA A 32 -14.14 -24.18 -2.17
C ALA A 32 -14.09 -23.90 -3.67
N THR A 33 -14.00 -22.62 -4.02
CA THR A 33 -13.77 -22.18 -5.40
C THR A 33 -12.46 -21.41 -5.47
N VAL A 34 -11.58 -21.84 -6.36
CA VAL A 34 -10.31 -21.18 -6.64
C VAL A 34 -10.50 -20.31 -7.87
N TYR A 35 -10.06 -19.05 -7.77
CA TYR A 35 -10.06 -18.08 -8.85
C TYR A 35 -8.63 -17.63 -9.11
N HIS A 36 -8.24 -17.61 -10.38
CA HIS A 36 -7.03 -16.98 -10.88
C HIS A 36 -7.46 -15.82 -11.77
N PHE A 37 -7.08 -14.60 -11.39
CA PHE A 37 -7.51 -13.40 -12.10
C PHE A 37 -6.45 -12.32 -12.04
N ARG A 38 -6.50 -11.41 -13.00
CA ARG A 38 -5.61 -10.25 -13.07
C ARG A 38 -6.36 -8.98 -12.69
N HIS A 39 -5.86 -8.26 -11.71
CA HIS A 39 -6.44 -7.00 -11.21
C HIS A 39 -5.31 -6.00 -10.95
N ASP A 40 -5.47 -4.74 -11.38
CA ASP A 40 -4.42 -3.72 -11.36
C ASP A 40 -3.10 -4.15 -12.02
N GLY A 41 -3.19 -4.97 -13.07
CA GLY A 41 -2.02 -5.49 -13.77
C GLY A 41 -1.26 -6.59 -13.04
N LEU A 42 -1.72 -7.02 -11.86
CA LEU A 42 -1.13 -8.09 -11.05
C LEU A 42 -1.96 -9.36 -11.11
N ASP A 43 -1.31 -10.50 -11.20
CA ASP A 43 -1.96 -11.81 -11.08
C ASP A 43 -2.24 -12.11 -9.60
N LYS A 44 -3.49 -12.46 -9.31
CA LYS A 44 -3.98 -12.78 -7.98
C LYS A 44 -4.65 -14.14 -7.99
N LEU A 45 -4.58 -14.81 -6.85
CA LEU A 45 -5.34 -16.03 -6.56
C LEU A 45 -6.31 -15.75 -5.41
N ALA A 46 -7.54 -16.23 -5.55
CA ALA A 46 -8.52 -16.23 -4.47
C ALA A 46 -9.05 -17.64 -4.23
N ILE A 47 -9.25 -18.00 -2.97
CA ILE A 47 -9.89 -19.25 -2.58
C ILE A 47 -11.10 -18.87 -1.74
N SER A 48 -12.31 -18.98 -2.30
CA SER A 48 -13.54 -18.75 -1.56
C SER A 48 -13.97 -20.03 -0.86
N LEU A 49 -14.25 -19.94 0.44
CA LEU A 49 -14.74 -21.03 1.27
C LEU A 49 -16.26 -20.92 1.45
N LYS A 50 -16.90 -22.04 1.81
CA LYS A 50 -18.36 -22.12 2.01
C LYS A 50 -18.91 -21.23 3.13
N ASP A 51 -18.08 -20.78 4.06
CA ASP A 51 -18.44 -19.88 5.15
C ASP A 51 -18.39 -18.39 4.76
N GLY A 52 -18.08 -18.11 3.49
CA GLY A 52 -17.99 -16.75 2.96
C GLY A 52 -16.63 -16.08 3.18
N GLN A 53 -15.67 -16.78 3.82
CA GLN A 53 -14.29 -16.31 3.89
C GLN A 53 -13.58 -16.55 2.56
N VAL A 54 -12.65 -15.66 2.25
CA VAL A 54 -11.81 -15.74 1.05
C VAL A 54 -10.36 -15.61 1.46
N VAL A 55 -9.52 -16.54 1.05
CA VAL A 55 -8.06 -16.37 1.13
C VAL A 55 -7.59 -15.73 -0.17
N MET A 56 -7.04 -14.53 -0.06
CA MET A 56 -6.48 -13.78 -1.18
C MET A 56 -4.95 -13.88 -1.14
N ILE A 57 -4.36 -14.20 -2.29
CA ILE A 57 -2.92 -14.35 -2.49
C ILE A 57 -2.50 -13.44 -3.64
N SER A 58 -1.55 -12.56 -3.39
CA SER A 58 -1.01 -11.63 -4.38
C SER A 58 0.51 -11.51 -4.27
N PRO A 59 1.22 -11.12 -5.35
CA PRO A 59 2.62 -10.77 -5.26
C PRO A 59 2.80 -9.53 -4.38
N ASP A 60 3.78 -9.59 -3.49
CA ASP A 60 4.25 -8.43 -2.74
C ASP A 60 4.92 -7.46 -3.72
N VAL A 61 4.26 -6.36 -4.03
CA VAL A 61 4.84 -5.29 -4.83
C VAL A 61 5.69 -4.45 -3.89
N PRO A 62 7.03 -4.43 -4.04
CA PRO A 62 7.87 -3.61 -3.18
C PRO A 62 7.42 -2.16 -3.34
N GLN A 63 6.80 -1.59 -2.30
CA GLN A 63 6.62 -0.14 -2.28
C GLN A 63 8.00 0.47 -2.36
N ALA A 64 8.27 1.22 -3.43
CA ALA A 64 9.52 1.93 -3.59
C ALA A 64 9.80 2.65 -2.28
N GLN A 65 10.88 2.26 -1.61
CA GLN A 65 11.28 2.78 -0.31
C GLN A 65 11.33 4.30 -0.44
N ARG A 66 10.30 4.99 0.06
CA ARG A 66 10.26 6.46 0.08
C ARG A 66 11.48 6.85 0.90
N ARG A 67 12.54 7.33 0.23
CA ARG A 67 13.65 8.00 0.89
C ARG A 67 13.01 9.16 1.65
N ARG A 68 12.85 9.00 2.97
CA ARG A 68 12.53 10.13 3.83
C ARG A 68 13.66 11.11 3.62
N ARG A 69 13.38 12.26 3.01
CA ARG A 69 14.26 13.42 3.20
C ARG A 69 14.11 13.73 4.68
N GLN A 70 15.11 13.34 5.45
CA GLN A 70 15.25 13.78 6.82
C GLN A 70 15.70 15.23 6.69
N ASP A 71 14.77 16.17 6.87
CA ASP A 71 15.13 17.57 7.01
C ASP A 71 15.97 17.69 8.27
N LEU A 72 17.30 17.82 8.10
CA LEU A 72 18.17 18.34 9.14
C LEU A 72 17.83 19.83 9.28
N HIS A 73 16.78 20.15 10.03
CA HIS A 73 16.54 21.49 10.55
C HIS A 73 16.73 21.46 12.06
N GLY A 74 17.99 21.27 12.44
CA GLY A 74 18.50 21.62 13.75
C GLY A 74 19.46 22.79 13.58
N GLU A 75 18.95 23.99 13.33
CA GLU A 75 19.70 25.21 13.61
C GLU A 75 18.70 26.33 13.93
N THR A 76 18.25 26.33 15.18
CA THR A 76 17.58 27.47 15.80
C THR A 76 18.63 28.57 15.92
N VAL A 77 18.76 29.42 14.89
CA VAL A 77 19.52 30.66 15.00
C VAL A 77 18.71 31.61 15.90
N PRO A 78 19.19 31.99 17.10
CA PRO A 78 18.53 33.01 17.89
C PRO A 78 18.68 34.36 17.16
N PRO A 79 17.64 35.22 17.14
CA PRO A 79 17.80 36.56 16.58
C PRO A 79 18.78 37.35 17.46
N GLU A 80 19.85 37.86 16.86
CA GLU A 80 20.73 38.84 17.51
C GLU A 80 19.93 40.09 17.91
N PRO A 81 20.19 40.69 19.09
CA PRO A 81 19.53 41.92 19.47
C PRO A 81 19.99 43.07 18.56
N VAL A 82 19.01 43.78 17.97
CA VAL A 82 19.24 45.06 17.30
C VAL A 82 19.71 46.06 18.36
N VAL A 83 20.99 46.42 18.33
CA VAL A 83 21.51 47.56 19.10
C VAL A 83 21.13 48.83 18.36
N THR A 84 20.15 49.54 18.89
CA THR A 84 19.91 50.95 18.58
C THR A 84 21.01 51.75 19.27
N ASP A 85 21.88 52.41 18.50
CA ASP A 85 22.74 53.47 19.06
C ASP A 85 22.49 54.78 18.29
N ASP A 86 21.92 55.71 19.04
CA ASP A 86 21.66 57.10 18.70
C ASP A 86 22.95 57.89 19.01
N GLY A 87 23.62 58.52 18.04
CA GLY A 87 24.95 59.05 18.36
C GLY A 87 25.76 59.94 17.40
N LYS A 88 25.14 60.97 16.79
CA LYS A 88 25.73 62.33 16.53
C LYS A 88 26.83 62.61 15.46
N ILE A 89 26.50 63.68 14.70
CA ILE A 89 27.30 64.84 14.18
C ILE A 89 28.20 64.66 12.94
N LYS A 90 27.78 65.28 11.83
CA LYS A 90 28.46 66.44 11.22
C LYS A 90 27.47 67.35 10.50
#